data_AF-A0AAN1WLP4-F1
#
_entry.id   AF-A0AAN1WLP4-F1
#
_cell.length_a   1.000
_cell.length_b   1.000
_cell.length_c   1.000
_cell.angle_alpha   90.00
_cell.angle_beta   90.00
_cell.angle_gamma   90.00
#
_symmetry.space_group_name_H-M   'P 1'
#
loop_
_entity.id
_entity.type
_entity.pdbx_description
1 polymer ?
#
loop_
_entity_poly.entity_id
_entity_poly.type
_entity_poly.pdbx_seq_one_letter_code
_entity_poly.pdbx_strand_id
1 'polypeptide(L)'
;MGIFRKLFKADSRLSDIGKKIEESYRKESHKNLAVSKNSIIIVIDSFFDLSQERDNKESDSYYLGNLISTGRIEGTKEEVFGTLKDAVERTKDLIMKSDEIYASQCSFYSRNLKVILEKENFEKDPRQVLGDRVKRLEEIASGKIT
;
A
#
# COMPACT_ATOMS: atom_id res chain seq x y z
N MET A 1 -23.29 -14.38 22.00
CA MET A 1 -21.86 -14.35 22.33
C MET A 1 -21.14 -13.70 21.15
N GLY A 2 -20.67 -12.47 21.30
CA GLY A 2 -19.84 -11.83 20.28
C GLY A 2 -18.47 -12.51 20.27
N ILE A 3 -18.08 -13.11 19.14
CA ILE A 3 -16.73 -13.61 18.95
C ILE A 3 -15.83 -12.38 18.90
N PHE A 4 -15.05 -12.13 19.96
CA PHE A 4 -13.98 -11.13 19.90
C PHE A 4 -12.98 -11.58 18.84
N ARG A 5 -13.03 -10.96 17.67
CA ARG A 5 -12.08 -11.22 16.60
C ARG A 5 -10.73 -10.65 17.04
N LYS A 6 -9.69 -11.51 17.11
CA LYS A 6 -8.34 -11.06 17.45
C LYS A 6 -7.82 -10.23 16.29
N LEU A 7 -7.53 -8.95 16.57
CA LEU A 7 -6.88 -8.06 15.63
C LEU A 7 -5.36 -8.08 15.83
N PHE A 8 -4.64 -7.96 14.74
CA PHE A 8 -3.19 -7.94 14.70
C PHE A 8 -2.69 -6.54 14.37
N LYS A 9 -1.49 -6.21 14.86
CA LYS A 9 -0.73 -5.02 14.46
C LYS A 9 0.61 -5.48 13.92
N ALA A 10 1.21 -4.65 13.06
CA ALA A 10 2.59 -4.85 12.68
C ALA A 10 3.48 -4.74 13.94
N ASP A 11 4.43 -5.66 14.09
CA ASP A 11 5.42 -5.53 15.16
C ASP A 11 6.39 -4.38 14.91
N SER A 12 7.23 -4.08 15.91
CA SER A 12 8.19 -2.99 15.86
C SER A 12 9.18 -3.11 14.71
N ARG A 13 9.61 -4.33 14.38
CA ARG A 13 10.55 -4.59 13.28
C ARG A 13 9.90 -4.35 11.93
N LEU A 14 8.66 -4.82 11.73
CA LEU A 14 7.94 -4.62 10.47
C LEU A 14 7.57 -3.14 10.28
N SER A 15 7.20 -2.46 11.35
CA SER A 15 6.98 -1.00 11.34
C SER A 15 8.25 -0.23 10.99
N ASP A 16 9.41 -0.65 11.53
CA ASP A 16 10.72 -0.06 11.22
C ASP A 16 11.13 -0.28 9.75
N ILE A 17 10.86 -1.47 9.19
CA ILE A 17 11.04 -1.74 7.76
C ILE A 17 10.24 -0.73 6.93
N GLY A 18 8.95 -0.54 7.23
CA GLY A 18 8.11 0.42 6.51
C GLY A 18 8.66 1.84 6.53
N LYS A 19 9.16 2.31 7.69
CA LYS A 19 9.82 3.62 7.83
C LYS A 19 11.07 3.73 6.96
N LYS A 20 11.97 2.75 7.04
CA LYS A 20 13.24 2.75 6.31
C LYS A 20 13.07 2.67 4.79
N ILE A 21 12.03 1.99 4.31
CA ILE A 21 11.69 1.99 2.88
C ILE A 21 11.29 3.40 2.44
N GLU A 22 10.38 4.06 3.16
CA GLU A 22 9.97 5.45 2.85
C GLU A 22 11.16 6.41 2.89
N GLU A 23 12.03 6.28 3.89
CA GLU A 23 13.26 7.07 4.00
C GLU A 23 14.21 6.83 2.83
N SER A 24 14.35 5.58 2.38
CA SER A 24 15.21 5.22 1.23
C SER A 24 14.72 5.90 -0.04
N TYR A 25 13.43 5.80 -0.36
CA TYR A 25 12.87 6.47 -1.53
C TYR A 25 12.89 8.00 -1.40
N ARG A 26 12.60 8.55 -0.21
CA ARG A 26 12.63 10.00 0.03
C ARG A 26 14.03 10.57 -0.10
N LYS A 27 15.06 9.93 0.49
CA LYS A 27 16.44 10.40 0.44
C LYS A 27 16.96 10.48 -1.00
N GLU A 28 16.63 9.47 -1.81
CA GLU A 28 17.09 9.39 -3.20
C GLU A 28 16.19 10.19 -4.16
N SER A 29 15.01 10.63 -3.72
CA SER A 29 14.10 11.46 -4.54
C SER A 29 14.73 12.75 -5.04
N HIS A 30 15.63 13.36 -4.24
CA HIS A 30 16.32 14.59 -4.60
C HIS A 30 17.40 14.41 -5.67
N LYS A 31 17.78 13.17 -5.98
CA LYS A 31 18.86 12.86 -6.92
C LYS A 31 18.37 12.42 -8.30
N ASN A 32 17.06 12.38 -8.55
CA ASN A 32 16.46 11.78 -9.76
C ASN A 32 17.05 10.39 -10.06
N LEU A 33 17.27 9.59 -9.01
CA LEU A 33 17.82 8.26 -9.16
C LEU A 33 16.76 7.32 -9.75
N ALA A 34 17.10 6.65 -10.85
CA ALA A 34 16.28 5.56 -11.38
C ALA A 34 16.26 4.41 -10.38
N VAL A 35 15.08 3.81 -10.17
CA VAL A 35 14.87 2.73 -9.21
C VAL A 35 14.47 1.43 -9.90
N SER A 36 14.75 0.32 -9.23
CA SER A 36 14.30 -1.00 -9.63
C SER A 36 12.77 -1.06 -9.64
N LYS A 37 12.21 -1.31 -10.83
CA LYS A 37 10.77 -1.56 -11.02
C LYS A 37 10.29 -2.70 -10.12
N ASN A 38 11.08 -3.77 -9.99
CA ASN A 38 10.75 -4.91 -9.14
C ASN A 38 10.66 -4.50 -7.67
N SER A 39 11.58 -3.65 -7.19
CA SER A 39 11.58 -3.18 -5.80
C SER A 39 10.32 -2.37 -5.49
N ILE A 40 9.89 -1.48 -6.37
CA ILE A 40 8.67 -0.70 -6.14
C ILE A 40 7.39 -1.54 -6.29
N ILE A 41 7.36 -2.50 -7.21
CA ILE A 41 6.22 -3.43 -7.34
C ILE A 41 6.05 -4.25 -6.06
N ILE A 42 7.15 -4.74 -5.45
CA ILE A 42 7.09 -5.44 -4.17
C ILE A 42 6.47 -4.56 -3.08
N VAL A 43 6.82 -3.28 -3.03
CA VAL A 43 6.24 -2.32 -2.06
C VAL A 43 4.73 -2.13 -2.31
N ILE A 44 4.32 -1.98 -3.57
CA ILE A 44 2.93 -1.81 -3.97
C ILE A 44 2.10 -3.05 -3.65
N ASP A 45 2.56 -4.25 -4.03
CA ASP A 45 1.87 -5.51 -3.75
C ASP A 45 1.78 -5.77 -2.24
N SER A 46 2.84 -5.46 -1.48
CA SER A 46 2.83 -5.58 -0.02
C SER A 46 1.80 -4.66 0.64
N PHE A 47 1.68 -3.42 0.16
CA PHE A 47 0.64 -2.50 0.61
C PHE A 47 -0.76 -3.02 0.26
N PHE A 48 -0.95 -3.49 -0.97
CA PHE A 48 -2.24 -3.98 -1.43
C PHE A 48 -2.72 -5.17 -0.60
N ASP A 49 -1.87 -6.18 -0.38
CA ASP A 49 -2.27 -7.37 0.38
C ASP A 49 -2.59 -7.05 1.85
N LEU A 50 -1.81 -6.15 2.47
CA LEU A 50 -2.13 -5.64 3.81
C LEU A 50 -3.45 -4.85 3.82
N SER A 51 -3.75 -4.09 2.76
CA SER A 51 -4.98 -3.31 2.68
C SER A 51 -6.24 -4.17 2.62
N GLN A 52 -6.14 -5.37 2.03
CA GLN A 52 -7.27 -6.30 1.95
C GLN A 52 -7.66 -6.89 3.31
N GLU A 53 -6.69 -6.94 4.23
CA GLU A 53 -6.81 -7.52 5.57
C GLU A 53 -7.05 -6.45 6.65
N ARG A 54 -7.27 -5.17 6.30
CA ARG A 54 -7.55 -4.11 7.27
C ARG A 54 -8.92 -4.28 7.92
N ASP A 55 -8.96 -4.02 9.23
CA ASP A 55 -10.15 -4.12 10.09
C ASP A 55 -11.24 -3.05 9.79
N ASN A 56 -10.94 -2.04 8.96
CA ASN A 56 -11.83 -0.90 8.76
C ASN A 56 -12.03 -0.58 7.27
N LYS A 57 -13.08 -1.16 6.67
CA LYS A 57 -13.46 -0.92 5.26
C LYS A 57 -14.50 0.19 5.08
N GLU A 58 -15.00 0.81 6.16
CA GLU A 58 -16.29 1.52 6.09
C GLU A 58 -16.27 3.05 6.19
N SER A 59 -15.16 3.71 6.55
CA SER A 59 -15.22 5.15 6.88
C SER A 59 -15.43 6.10 5.69
N ASP A 60 -15.11 5.70 4.45
CA ASP A 60 -15.27 6.57 3.26
C ASP A 60 -16.64 6.44 2.57
N SER A 61 -17.56 5.63 3.11
CA SER A 61 -18.80 5.24 2.42
C SER A 61 -20.02 6.12 2.74
N TYR A 62 -19.98 6.96 3.79
CA TYR A 62 -21.16 7.68 4.27
C TYR A 62 -21.66 8.77 3.29
N TYR A 63 -20.80 9.72 2.92
CA TYR A 63 -21.22 10.85 2.08
C TYR A 63 -21.53 10.43 0.63
N LEU A 64 -20.83 9.42 0.12
CA LEU A 64 -21.06 8.92 -1.22
C LEU A 64 -22.31 8.03 -1.30
N GLY A 65 -22.55 7.21 -0.27
CA GLY A 65 -23.79 6.45 -0.14
C GLY A 65 -25.02 7.37 -0.21
N ASN A 66 -24.92 8.59 0.36
CA ASN A 66 -25.95 9.61 0.27
C ASN A 66 -26.10 10.22 -1.15
N LEU A 67 -25.03 10.35 -1.92
CA LEU A 67 -25.10 10.87 -3.30
C LEU A 67 -25.68 9.85 -4.28
N ILE A 68 -25.35 8.56 -4.10
CA ILE A 68 -25.91 7.45 -4.88
C ILE A 68 -27.38 7.26 -4.51
N SER A 69 -27.73 7.25 -3.22
CA SER A 69 -29.12 7.06 -2.77
C SER A 69 -30.06 8.19 -3.18
N THR A 70 -29.53 9.39 -3.46
CA THR A 70 -30.30 10.54 -3.95
C THR A 70 -30.37 10.61 -5.49
N GLY A 71 -29.81 9.62 -6.20
CA GLY A 71 -29.82 9.57 -7.67
C GLY A 71 -29.03 10.69 -8.35
N ARG A 72 -28.17 11.39 -7.61
CA ARG A 72 -27.31 12.45 -8.16
C ARG A 72 -26.11 11.90 -8.90
N ILE A 73 -25.75 10.66 -8.59
CA ILE A 73 -24.72 9.87 -9.27
C ILE A 73 -25.32 8.46 -9.46
N GLU A 74 -25.27 7.96 -10.69
CA GLU A 74 -25.70 6.60 -11.02
C GLU A 74 -24.49 5.64 -10.95
N GLY A 75 -24.74 4.40 -10.51
CA GLY A 75 -23.73 3.36 -10.37
C GLY A 75 -23.31 3.07 -8.93
N THR A 76 -22.59 1.96 -8.75
CA THR A 76 -22.00 1.57 -7.46
C THR A 76 -20.77 2.43 -7.14
N LYS A 77 -20.33 2.42 -5.88
CA LYS A 77 -19.09 3.11 -5.46
C LYS A 77 -17.89 2.68 -6.31
N GLU A 78 -17.82 1.39 -6.62
CA GLU A 78 -16.79 0.76 -7.42
C GLU A 78 -16.86 1.20 -8.89
N GLU A 79 -18.05 1.39 -9.45
CA GLU A 79 -18.22 1.91 -10.81
C GLU A 79 -17.80 3.38 -10.92
N VAL A 80 -18.05 4.17 -9.87
CA VAL A 80 -17.75 5.61 -9.85
C VAL A 80 -16.28 5.91 -9.55
N PHE A 81 -15.66 5.20 -8.60
CA PHE A 81 -14.26 5.45 -8.18
C PHE A 81 -13.25 4.43 -8.70
N GLY A 82 -13.71 3.32 -9.27
CA GLY A 82 -12.88 2.14 -9.48
C GLY A 82 -12.54 1.43 -8.17
N THR A 83 -11.93 0.25 -8.27
CA THR A 83 -11.47 -0.48 -7.08
C THR A 83 -10.00 -0.17 -6.79
N LEU A 84 -9.59 -0.33 -5.52
CA LEU A 84 -8.17 -0.26 -5.14
C LEU A 84 -7.33 -1.26 -5.95
N LYS A 85 -7.88 -2.44 -6.24
CA LYS A 85 -7.24 -3.45 -7.09
C LYS A 85 -6.96 -2.90 -8.49
N ASP A 86 -7.94 -2.28 -9.13
CA ASP A 86 -7.75 -1.70 -10.47
C ASP A 86 -6.75 -0.56 -10.46
N ALA A 87 -6.74 0.27 -9.41
CA ALA A 87 -5.76 1.34 -9.25
C ALA A 87 -4.33 0.79 -9.10
N VAL A 88 -4.16 -0.28 -8.30
CA VAL A 88 -2.89 -0.98 -8.11
C VAL A 88 -2.40 -1.60 -9.42
N GLU A 89 -3.27 -2.30 -10.15
CA GLU A 89 -2.90 -2.91 -11.44
C GLU A 89 -2.55 -1.86 -12.50
N ARG A 90 -3.33 -0.79 -12.64
CA ARG A 90 -2.97 0.34 -13.53
C ARG A 90 -1.62 0.95 -13.17
N THR A 91 -1.32 1.07 -11.88
CA THR A 91 -0.03 1.61 -11.40
C THR A 91 1.12 0.68 -11.76
N LYS A 92 0.97 -0.63 -11.57
CA LYS A 92 1.97 -1.64 -11.93
C LYS A 92 2.22 -1.67 -13.43
N ASP A 93 1.15 -1.63 -14.23
CA ASP A 93 1.24 -1.56 -15.68
C ASP A 93 2.02 -0.33 -16.16
N LEU A 94 1.76 0.83 -15.55
CA LEU A 94 2.48 2.05 -15.85
C LEU A 94 3.98 1.90 -15.51
N ILE A 95 4.30 1.40 -14.33
CA ILE A 95 5.69 1.15 -13.89
C ILE A 95 6.42 0.20 -14.85
N MET A 96 5.75 -0.87 -15.28
CA MET A 96 6.34 -1.85 -16.18
C MET A 96 6.61 -1.28 -17.58
N LYS A 97 5.69 -0.45 -18.09
CA LYS A 97 5.76 0.16 -19.42
C LYS A 97 6.69 1.37 -19.51
N SER A 98 6.93 2.09 -18.42
CA SER A 98 7.87 3.23 -18.41
C SER A 98 9.30 2.75 -18.64
N ASP A 99 10.13 3.48 -19.41
CA ASP A 99 11.53 3.08 -19.60
C ASP A 99 12.31 3.13 -18.28
N GLU A 100 12.14 4.23 -17.54
CA GLU A 100 12.69 4.44 -16.21
C GLU A 100 11.59 4.90 -15.25
N ILE A 101 11.79 4.60 -13.97
CA ILE A 101 10.99 5.12 -12.87
C ILE A 101 11.95 5.70 -11.85
N TYR A 102 11.64 6.87 -11.32
CA TYR A 102 12.51 7.60 -10.40
C TYR A 102 12.02 7.53 -8.96
N ALA A 103 12.95 7.62 -8.01
CA ALA A 103 12.65 7.57 -6.58
C ALA A 103 11.61 8.60 -6.12
N SER A 104 11.57 9.78 -6.77
CA SER A 104 10.57 10.83 -6.51
C SER A 104 9.14 10.38 -6.79
N GLN A 105 8.92 9.64 -7.89
CA GLN A 105 7.64 9.05 -8.27
C GLN A 105 7.23 7.93 -7.30
N CYS A 106 8.21 7.21 -6.76
CA CYS A 106 7.98 6.06 -5.88
C CYS A 106 7.74 6.41 -4.41
N SER A 107 8.13 7.62 -3.97
CA SER A 107 8.01 8.04 -2.58
C SER A 107 6.57 7.92 -2.05
N PHE A 108 5.58 8.24 -2.89
CA PHE A 108 4.16 8.13 -2.53
C PHE A 108 3.76 6.68 -2.19
N TYR A 109 4.16 5.71 -3.00
CA TYR A 109 3.82 4.29 -2.77
C TYR A 109 4.50 3.75 -1.51
N SER A 110 5.77 4.10 -1.29
CA SER A 110 6.50 3.72 -0.07
C SER A 110 5.87 4.28 1.21
N ARG A 111 5.34 5.51 1.14
CA ARG A 111 4.63 6.14 2.25
C ARG A 111 3.35 5.39 2.61
N ASN A 112 2.61 4.88 1.63
CA ASN A 112 1.40 4.12 1.89
C ASN A 112 1.69 2.83 2.66
N LEU A 113 2.77 2.12 2.31
CA LEU A 113 3.23 0.95 3.05
C LEU A 113 3.67 1.29 4.49
N LYS A 114 4.36 2.41 4.69
CA LYS A 114 4.68 2.89 6.04
C LYS A 114 3.42 3.14 6.87
N VAL A 115 2.48 3.91 6.33
CA VAL A 115 1.27 4.35 7.04
C VAL A 115 0.41 3.15 7.45
N ILE A 116 0.21 2.18 6.54
CA ILE A 116 -0.62 1.01 6.83
C ILE A 116 0.00 0.17 7.96
N LEU A 117 1.33 0.00 7.96
CA LEU A 117 2.04 -0.75 9.01
C LEU A 117 2.03 -0.02 10.36
N GLU A 118 2.06 1.31 10.37
CA GLU A 118 2.09 2.10 11.62
C GLU A 118 0.71 2.26 12.28
N LYS A 119 -0.35 2.42 11.48
CA LYS A 119 -1.63 2.96 11.97
C LYS A 119 -2.77 1.95 12.00
N GLU A 120 -2.70 0.89 11.21
CA GLU A 120 -3.84 0.02 10.98
C GLU A 120 -3.82 -1.24 11.85
N ASN A 121 -5.00 -1.80 12.04
CA ASN A 121 -5.19 -3.14 12.58
C ASN A 121 -5.58 -4.09 11.45
N PHE A 122 -5.20 -5.36 11.59
CA PHE A 122 -5.37 -6.38 10.58
C PHE A 122 -6.12 -7.59 11.11
N GLU A 123 -6.90 -8.22 10.24
CA GLU A 123 -7.62 -9.47 10.51
C GLU A 123 -6.69 -10.68 10.59
N LYS A 124 -5.51 -10.58 9.98
CA LYS A 124 -4.44 -11.59 9.98
C LYS A 124 -3.11 -10.96 10.40
N ASP A 125 -2.19 -11.79 10.88
CA ASP A 125 -0.83 -11.35 11.20
C ASP A 125 -0.15 -10.77 9.95
N PRO A 126 0.27 -9.48 9.96
CA PRO A 126 0.95 -8.85 8.84
C PRO A 126 2.17 -9.62 8.31
N ARG A 127 2.90 -10.34 9.16
CA ARG A 127 4.02 -11.18 8.70
C ARG A 127 3.56 -12.35 7.86
N GLN A 128 2.42 -12.95 8.21
CA GLN A 128 1.83 -14.04 7.43
C GLN A 128 1.27 -13.52 6.10
N VAL A 129 0.68 -12.33 6.09
CA VAL A 129 0.20 -11.67 4.86
C VAL A 129 1.35 -11.38 3.90
N LEU A 130 2.48 -10.89 4.42
CA LEU A 130 3.63 -10.52 3.60
C LEU A 130 4.50 -11.72 3.20
N GLY A 131 4.61 -12.76 4.03
CA GLY A 131 5.37 -13.98 3.76
C GLY A 131 6.82 -13.68 3.36
N ASP A 132 7.28 -14.28 2.26
CA ASP A 132 8.66 -14.12 1.75
C ASP A 132 9.01 -12.68 1.35
N ARG A 133 8.01 -11.83 1.11
CA ARG A 133 8.26 -10.41 0.80
C ARG A 133 8.87 -9.66 1.97
N VAL A 134 8.75 -10.14 3.21
CA VAL A 134 9.41 -9.50 4.36
C VAL A 134 10.92 -9.37 4.12
N LYS A 135 11.59 -10.43 3.63
CA LYS A 135 13.03 -10.39 3.34
C LYS A 135 13.36 -9.40 2.22
N ARG A 136 12.51 -9.33 1.18
CA ARG A 136 12.68 -8.37 0.09
C ARG A 136 12.49 -6.93 0.55
N LEU A 137 11.51 -6.69 1.40
CA LEU A 137 11.26 -5.39 2.02
C LEU A 137 12.44 -4.97 2.91
N GLU A 138 13.08 -5.90 3.62
CA GLU A 138 14.33 -5.63 4.36
C GLU A 138 15.50 -5.26 3.44
N GLU A 139 15.64 -5.93 2.29
CA GLU A 139 16.63 -5.56 1.26
C GLU A 139 16.40 -4.13 0.76
N ILE A 140 15.15 -3.79 0.43
CA ILE A 140 14.74 -2.45 -0.02
C ILE A 140 14.99 -1.42 1.09
N ALA A 141 14.64 -1.73 2.35
CA ALA A 141 14.85 -0.88 3.52
C ALA A 141 16.34 -0.57 3.78
N SER A 142 17.25 -1.43 3.32
CA SER A 142 18.70 -1.20 3.40
C SER A 142 19.24 -0.26 2.31
N GLY A 143 18.37 0.30 1.47
CA GLY A 143 18.74 1.20 0.38
C GLY A 143 18.97 0.52 -0.97
N LYS A 144 18.68 -0.78 -1.10
CA LYS A 144 18.73 -1.51 -2.39
C LYS A 144 17.49 -1.21 -3.25
N ILE A 145 17.31 0.06 -3.57
CA ILE A 145 16.16 0.54 -4.37
C ILE A 145 16.47 0.64 -5.87
N THR A 146 17.73 0.50 -6.28
CA THR A 146 18.17 0.50 -7.68
C THR A 146 18.31 -0.91 -8.23
#